data_AF-A0A662VI91-F1
#
_entry.id   AF-A0A662VI91-F1
#
_cell.length_a   1.000
_cell.length_b   1.000
_cell.length_c   1.000
_cell.angle_alpha   90.00
_cell.angle_beta   90.00
_cell.angle_gamma   90.00
#
_symmetry.space_group_name_H-M   'P 1'
#
loop_
_entity.id
_entity.type
_entity.pdbx_description
1 polymer ?
#
loop_
_entity_poly.entity_id
_entity_poly.type
_entity_poly.pdbx_seq_one_letter_code
_entity_poly.pdbx_strand_id
1 'polypeptide(L)'
;MSVENNKPTLRDILRLGKLERLVMDYFLKHISAGEIIAIIELREEIKRLRDPELVPEFDDVIIELEIGKAINKLLREGFIEYRSGCYNLAKHLREELKKKLGDLKPGFSKNIEELI
;
A
#
# COMPACT_ATOMS: atom_id res chain seq x y z
N MET A 1 10.76 -13.12 26.44
CA MET A 1 9.32 -12.87 26.19
C MET A 1 9.16 -12.61 24.71
N SER A 2 8.64 -13.60 23.98
CA SER A 2 8.37 -13.53 22.56
C SER A 2 7.23 -12.54 22.32
N VAL A 3 7.55 -11.39 21.72
CA VAL A 3 6.53 -10.50 21.17
C VAL A 3 5.99 -11.20 19.94
N GLU A 4 4.92 -11.99 20.10
CA GLU A 4 4.06 -12.34 18.96
C GLU A 4 3.43 -11.02 18.49
N ASN A 5 4.15 -10.31 17.64
CA ASN A 5 3.70 -9.09 16.99
C ASN A 5 2.39 -9.39 16.29
N ASN A 6 1.33 -8.71 16.71
CA ASN A 6 0.01 -8.74 16.08
C ASN A 6 0.15 -8.20 14.66
N LYS A 7 0.36 -9.09 13.68
CA LYS A 7 0.52 -8.72 12.27
C LYS A 7 -0.82 -8.14 11.77
N PRO A 8 -0.81 -7.05 10.98
CA PRO A 8 -2.05 -6.48 10.47
C PRO A 8 -2.78 -7.46 9.54
N THR A 9 -4.08 -7.29 9.43
CA THR A 9 -4.94 -8.06 8.51
C THR A 9 -5.43 -7.17 7.37
N LEU A 10 -6.04 -7.75 6.33
CA LEU A 10 -6.67 -6.97 5.26
C LEU A 10 -7.76 -6.03 5.81
N ARG A 11 -8.42 -6.40 6.91
CA ARG A 11 -9.44 -5.55 7.56
C ARG A 11 -8.86 -4.28 8.18
N ASP A 12 -7.62 -4.34 8.67
CA ASP A 12 -6.98 -3.19 9.30
C ASP A 12 -6.66 -2.08 8.30
N ILE A 13 -6.61 -2.40 7.00
CA ILE A 13 -6.44 -1.42 5.92
C ILE A 13 -7.57 -0.38 5.93
N LEU A 14 -8.80 -0.76 6.30
CA LEU A 14 -9.93 0.19 6.36
C LEU A 14 -9.73 1.31 7.39
N ARG A 15 -8.92 1.06 8.42
CA ARG A 15 -8.63 2.01 9.51
C ARG A 15 -7.50 2.98 9.17
N LEU A 16 -6.81 2.76 8.05
CA LEU A 16 -5.73 3.62 7.61
C LEU A 16 -6.26 4.98 7.11
N GLY A 17 -5.38 5.98 7.11
CA GLY A 17 -5.65 7.27 6.50
C GLY A 17 -5.84 7.14 4.98
N LYS A 18 -6.39 8.19 4.36
CA LYS A 18 -6.78 8.16 2.95
C LYS A 18 -5.58 7.88 2.03
N LEU A 19 -4.45 8.52 2.29
CA LEU A 19 -3.22 8.32 1.53
C LEU A 19 -2.66 6.91 1.72
N GLU A 20 -2.59 6.40 2.96
CA GLU A 20 -2.11 5.05 3.20
C GLU A 20 -3.02 3.99 2.57
N ARG A 21 -4.34 4.20 2.56
CA ARG A 21 -5.28 3.33 1.84
C ARG A 21 -5.01 3.32 0.35
N LEU A 22 -4.80 4.48 -0.27
CA LEU A 22 -4.42 4.58 -1.69
C LEU A 22 -3.12 3.81 -1.99
N VAL A 23 -2.12 3.94 -1.12
CA VAL A 23 -0.87 3.17 -1.24
C VAL A 23 -1.14 1.66 -1.09
N MET A 24 -2.01 1.26 -0.16
CA MET A 24 -2.39 -0.14 0.00
C MET A 24 -3.18 -0.69 -1.19
N ASP A 25 -4.08 0.08 -1.79
CA ASP A 25 -4.79 -0.29 -3.03
C ASP A 25 -3.79 -0.61 -4.15
N TYR A 26 -2.78 0.25 -4.29
CA TYR A 26 -1.69 0.03 -5.23
C TYR A 26 -0.97 -1.31 -4.97
N PHE A 27 -0.59 -1.61 -3.73
CA PHE A 27 0.11 -2.87 -3.41
C PHE A 27 -0.78 -4.11 -3.40
N LEU A 28 -2.09 -3.99 -3.16
CA LEU A 28 -3.03 -5.10 -3.33
C LEU A 28 -3.20 -5.46 -4.81
N LYS A 29 -3.17 -4.47 -5.69
CA LYS A 29 -3.19 -4.66 -7.14
C LYS A 29 -1.87 -5.26 -7.66
N HIS A 30 -0.73 -4.66 -7.32
CA HIS A 30 0.57 -5.00 -7.93
C HIS A 30 1.36 -6.06 -7.16
N ILE A 31 1.07 -6.26 -5.87
CA ILE A 31 1.76 -7.18 -4.93
C ILE A 31 3.22 -6.80 -4.64
N SER A 32 4.00 -6.40 -5.65
CA SER A 32 5.38 -5.97 -5.53
C SER A 32 5.67 -4.91 -6.59
N ALA A 33 6.42 -3.88 -6.21
CA ALA A 33 6.86 -2.83 -7.12
C ALA A 33 8.27 -2.36 -6.74
N GLY A 34 9.08 -2.04 -7.76
CA GLY A 34 10.36 -1.37 -7.55
C GLY A 34 10.13 0.01 -6.95
N GLU A 35 10.99 0.42 -6.02
CA GLU A 35 10.85 1.65 -5.24
C GLU A 35 10.59 2.88 -6.13
N ILE A 36 11.41 3.07 -7.16
CA ILE A 36 11.29 4.21 -8.08
C ILE A 36 9.96 4.16 -8.84
N ILE A 37 9.57 2.98 -9.32
CA ILE A 37 8.33 2.81 -10.09
C ILE A 37 7.10 3.06 -9.22
N ALA A 38 7.10 2.54 -7.99
CA ALA A 38 6.01 2.75 -7.04
C ALA A 38 5.79 4.24 -6.76
N ILE A 39 6.87 5.00 -6.52
CA ILE A 39 6.77 6.45 -6.28
C ILE A 39 6.22 7.18 -7.50
N ILE A 40 6.71 6.88 -8.71
CA ILE A 40 6.24 7.52 -9.94
C ILE A 40 4.75 7.24 -10.15
N GLU A 41 4.33 5.98 -10.09
CA GLU A 41 2.93 5.60 -10.34
C GLU A 41 1.97 6.17 -9.29
N LEU A 42 2.36 6.15 -8.00
CA LEU A 42 1.57 6.76 -6.92
C LEU A 42 1.46 8.28 -7.06
N ARG A 43 2.55 8.96 -7.47
CA ARG A 43 2.54 10.41 -7.70
C ARG A 43 1.59 10.78 -8.82
N GLU A 44 1.64 10.07 -9.95
CA GLU A 44 0.72 10.32 -11.07
C GLU A 44 -0.74 10.03 -10.70
N GLU A 45 -0.99 8.98 -9.90
CA GLU A 45 -2.32 8.69 -9.35
C GLU A 45 -2.86 9.84 -8.49
N ILE A 46 -2.06 10.33 -7.54
CA ILE A 46 -2.45 11.44 -6.64
C ILE A 46 -2.73 12.72 -7.44
N LYS A 47 -1.86 13.06 -8.42
CA LYS A 47 -2.07 14.19 -9.32
C LYS A 47 -3.33 14.06 -10.16
N ARG A 48 -3.71 12.85 -10.55
CA ARG A 48 -4.94 12.58 -11.32
C ARG A 48 -6.18 12.79 -10.45
N LEU A 49 -6.16 12.31 -9.21
CA LEU A 49 -7.29 12.44 -8.29
C LEU A 49 -7.52 13.88 -7.82
N ARG A 50 -6.44 14.67 -7.68
CA ARG A 50 -6.48 16.07 -7.20
C ARG A 50 -7.27 16.24 -5.89
N ASP A 51 -7.17 15.26 -5.01
CA ASP A 51 -7.91 15.21 -3.76
C ASP A 51 -7.08 15.84 -2.62
N PRO A 52 -7.50 16.99 -2.06
CA PRO A 52 -6.73 17.71 -1.06
C PRO A 52 -6.63 16.98 0.29
N GLU A 53 -7.40 15.90 0.50
CA GLU A 53 -7.24 15.05 1.69
C GLU A 53 -6.07 14.06 1.55
N LEU A 54 -5.50 13.89 0.34
CA LEU A 54 -4.34 13.02 0.12
C LEU A 54 -3.02 13.73 0.43
N VAL A 55 -2.89 14.99 -0.01
CA VAL A 55 -1.67 15.79 0.10
C VAL A 55 -2.04 17.27 0.30
N PRO A 56 -1.23 18.05 1.03
CA PRO A 56 -1.52 19.46 1.29
C PRO A 56 -1.34 20.33 0.02
N GLU A 57 -0.42 19.95 -0.87
CA GLU A 57 -0.11 20.66 -2.11
C GLU A 57 0.23 19.65 -3.21
N PHE A 58 -0.11 19.99 -4.46
CA PHE A 58 0.12 19.13 -5.64
C PHE A 58 1.43 19.45 -6.37
N ASP A 59 2.47 19.75 -5.60
CA ASP A 59 3.85 19.85 -6.07
C ASP A 59 4.54 18.49 -5.98
N ASP A 60 5.39 18.15 -6.95
CA ASP A 60 6.03 16.83 -7.04
C ASP A 60 6.82 16.49 -5.78
N VAL A 61 7.56 17.46 -5.23
CA VAL A 61 8.39 17.25 -4.04
C VAL A 61 7.52 16.99 -2.82
N ILE A 62 6.41 17.73 -2.69
CA ILE A 62 5.46 17.55 -1.58
C ILE A 62 4.76 16.20 -1.68
N ILE A 63 4.29 15.82 -2.87
CA ILE A 63 3.64 14.53 -3.09
C ILE A 63 4.58 13.38 -2.76
N GLU A 64 5.80 13.39 -3.28
CA GLU A 64 6.79 12.33 -3.02
C GLU A 64 7.15 12.23 -1.54
N LEU A 65 7.25 13.36 -0.83
CA LEU A 65 7.48 13.39 0.61
C LEU A 65 6.33 12.71 1.38
N GLU A 66 5.08 13.03 1.05
CA GLU A 66 3.91 12.44 1.71
C GLU A 66 3.76 10.94 1.37
N ILE A 67 3.99 10.53 0.12
CA ILE A 67 4.05 9.10 -0.25
C ILE A 67 5.13 8.40 0.58
N GLY A 68 6.32 8.99 0.70
CA GLY A 68 7.41 8.45 1.49
C GLY A 68 7.05 8.26 2.96
N LYS A 69 6.34 9.23 3.57
CA LYS A 69 5.81 9.10 4.95
C LYS A 69 4.81 7.96 5.07
N ALA A 70 3.88 7.85 4.12
CA ALA A 70 2.88 6.78 4.08
C ALA A 70 3.53 5.40 3.96
N ILE A 71 4.44 5.21 2.99
CA ILE A 71 5.18 3.95 2.81
C ILE A 71 5.98 3.60 4.07
N ASN A 72 6.71 4.54 4.66
CA ASN A 72 7.48 4.30 5.88
C ASN A 72 6.59 3.88 7.06
N LYS A 73 5.39 4.46 7.19
CA LYS A 73 4.43 4.03 8.19
C LYS A 73 3.96 2.60 7.93
N LEU A 74 3.58 2.27 6.70
CA LEU A 74 3.12 0.94 6.31
C LEU A 74 4.20 -0.14 6.47
N LEU A 75 5.48 0.19 6.24
CA LEU A 75 6.62 -0.68 6.53
C LEU A 75 6.74 -0.96 8.03
N ARG A 76 6.67 0.08 8.87
CA ARG A 76 6.76 -0.06 10.34
C ARG A 76 5.60 -0.86 10.92
N GLU A 77 4.39 -0.65 10.40
CA GLU A 77 3.17 -1.33 10.83
C GLU A 77 3.04 -2.75 10.25
N GLY A 78 3.90 -3.11 9.29
CA GLY A 78 3.99 -4.46 8.75
C GLY A 78 3.01 -4.76 7.62
N PHE A 79 2.38 -3.75 7.00
CA PHE A 79 1.56 -3.95 5.82
C PHE A 79 2.40 -4.21 4.55
N ILE A 80 3.59 -3.61 4.49
CA ILE A 80 4.54 -3.72 3.39
C ILE A 80 5.88 -4.23 3.93
N GLU A 81 6.65 -4.92 3.09
CA GLU A 81 8.03 -5.35 3.32
C GLU A 81 8.95 -4.75 2.24
N TYR A 82 10.15 -4.31 2.61
CA TYR A 82 11.17 -3.86 1.66
C TYR A 82 12.25 -4.92 1.48
N ARG A 83 12.55 -5.30 0.23
CA ARG A 83 13.67 -6.19 -0.11
C ARG A 83 14.27 -5.79 -1.45
N SER A 84 15.59 -5.61 -1.48
CA SER A 84 16.37 -5.43 -2.72
C SER A 84 15.82 -4.34 -3.65
N GLY A 85 15.52 -3.14 -3.14
CA GLY A 85 15.00 -2.04 -3.96
C GLY A 85 13.51 -2.16 -4.32
N CYS A 86 12.78 -3.10 -3.74
CA CYS A 86 11.36 -3.33 -4.02
C CYS A 86 10.52 -3.29 -2.73
N TYR A 87 9.38 -2.63 -2.83
CA TYR A 87 8.29 -2.71 -1.86
C TYR A 87 7.38 -3.87 -2.21
N ASN A 88 7.00 -4.66 -1.22
CA ASN A 88 6.19 -5.86 -1.37
C ASN A 88 5.05 -5.84 -0.37
N LEU A 89 3.86 -6.27 -0.77
CA LEU A 89 2.80 -6.59 0.18
C LEU A 89 3.30 -7.66 1.16
N ALA A 90 3.09 -7.44 2.46
CA ALA A 90 3.62 -8.33 3.48
C ALA A 90 3.16 -9.78 3.28
N LYS A 91 4.01 -10.75 3.63
CA LYS A 91 3.75 -12.17 3.34
C LYS A 91 2.41 -12.66 3.89
N HIS A 92 2.06 -12.27 5.10
CA HIS A 92 0.81 -12.68 5.75
C HIS A 92 -0.43 -12.10 5.05
N LEU A 93 -0.37 -10.86 4.56
CA LEU A 93 -1.46 -10.26 3.76
C LEU A 93 -1.59 -10.93 2.40
N ARG A 94 -0.48 -11.31 1.76
CA ARG A 94 -0.51 -12.10 0.51
C ARG A 94 -1.17 -13.46 0.72
N GLU A 95 -0.90 -14.12 1.85
CA GLU A 95 -1.54 -15.39 2.21
C GLU A 95 -3.03 -15.22 2.50
N GLU A 96 -3.42 -14.16 3.20
CA GLU A 96 -4.84 -13.83 3.42
C GLU A 96 -5.56 -13.56 2.10
N LEU A 97 -4.94 -12.79 1.21
CA LEU A 97 -5.49 -12.46 -0.10
C LEU A 97 -5.65 -13.71 -0.98
N LYS A 98 -4.67 -14.63 -0.96
CA LYS A 98 -4.77 -15.94 -1.63
C LYS A 98 -5.94 -16.76 -1.12
N LYS A 99 -6.15 -16.80 0.20
CA LYS A 99 -7.26 -17.55 0.80
C LYS A 99 -8.62 -17.02 0.36
N LYS A 100 -8.75 -15.69 0.19
CA LYS A 100 -10.00 -15.06 -0.25
C LYS A 100 -10.26 -15.17 -1.76
N LEU A 101 -9.22 -15.00 -2.58
CA LEU A 101 -9.35 -14.94 -4.04
C LEU A 101 -9.03 -16.24 -4.79
N GLY A 102 -8.48 -17.24 -4.11
CA GLY A 102 -7.97 -18.47 -4.71
C GLY A 102 -6.61 -18.31 -5.41
N ASP A 103 -6.35 -17.16 -6.03
CA ASP A 103 -5.05 -16.84 -6.67
C ASP A 103 -4.72 -15.33 -6.61
N LEU A 104 -3.43 -15.00 -6.65
CA LEU A 104 -2.95 -13.63 -6.76
C LEU A 104 -2.70 -13.30 -8.22
N LYS A 105 -3.72 -12.84 -8.94
CA LYS A 105 -3.53 -12.25 -10.28
C LYS A 105 -2.99 -10.83 -10.12
N PRO A 106 -1.69 -10.54 -10.35
CA PRO A 106 -1.14 -9.19 -10.21
C PRO A 106 -1.61 -8.31 -11.37
N GLY A 107 -1.78 -7.01 -11.13
CA GLY A 107 -2.21 -6.04 -12.14
C GLY A 107 -3.73 -5.96 -12.34
N PHE A 108 -4.50 -6.92 -11.82
CA PHE A 108 -5.95 -6.83 -11.77
C PHE A 108 -6.38 -6.00 -10.55
N SER A 109 -7.23 -5.00 -10.78
CA SER A 109 -7.85 -4.24 -9.70
C SER A 109 -8.66 -5.18 -8.83
N LYS A 110 -8.51 -5.06 -7.52
CA LYS A 110 -9.29 -5.81 -6.53
C LYS A 110 -10.00 -4.76 -5.70
N ASN A 111 -11.32 -4.80 -5.68
CA ASN A 111 -12.07 -3.89 -4.84
C ASN A 111 -11.84 -4.27 -3.38
N ILE A 112 -11.21 -3.40 -2.60
CA ILE A 112 -10.96 -3.62 -1.18
C ILE A 112 -12.25 -3.96 -0.44
N GLU A 113 -13.37 -3.34 -0.81
CA GLU A 113 -14.67 -3.54 -0.17
C GLU A 113 -15.22 -4.95 -0.41
N GLU A 114 -14.86 -5.57 -1.54
CA GLU A 114 -15.22 -6.95 -1.87
C GLU A 114 -14.27 -7.98 -1.22
N LEU A 115 -13.12 -7.52 -0.72
CA LEU A 115 -12.09 -8.37 -0.12
C LEU A 115 -12.17 -8.47 1.40
N ILE A 116 -13.12 -7.83 2.09
CA ILE A 116 -13.09 -7.64 3.56
C ILE A 116 -14.35 -8.16 4.25
#